data_AF-A0A6G3U8L2-F1
#
_entry.id   AF-A0A6G3U8L2-F1
#
_cell.length_a   1.000
_cell.length_b   1.000
_cell.length_c   1.000
_cell.angle_alpha   90.00
_cell.angle_beta   90.00
_cell.angle_gamma   90.00
#
_symmetry.space_group_name_H-M   'P 1'
#
loop_
_entity.id
_entity.type
_entity.pdbx_description
1 polymer ?
#
loop_
_entity_poly.entity_id
_entity_poly.type
_entity_poly.pdbx_seq_one_letter_code
_entity_poly.pdbx_strand_id
1 'polypeptide(L)'
;TLGVPRAAPRSLEALRGAARAAAEHLAAADEFDPVRLGQLTQPAAVQLGIQPGPAVLTHHSLTGNHLVVSQDGRVRGVLGWGGAVVGDPAEDI
;
A
#
# COMPACT_ATOMS: atom_id res chain seq x y z
N THR A 1 18.18 18.11 -8.16
CA THR A 1 17.29 17.07 -7.60
C THR A 1 16.21 17.75 -6.79
N LEU A 2 14.94 17.33 -6.88
CA LEU A 2 13.77 18.02 -6.30
C LEU A 2 13.64 17.94 -4.76
N GLY A 3 14.68 17.47 -4.04
CA GLY A 3 14.65 17.36 -2.57
C GLY A 3 13.70 16.30 -2.00
N VAL A 4 13.08 15.46 -2.84
CA VAL A 4 12.14 14.42 -2.42
C VAL A 4 12.88 13.29 -1.67
N PRO A 5 12.44 12.90 -0.46
CA PRO A 5 13.02 11.78 0.28
C PRO A 5 12.96 10.46 -0.48
N ARG A 6 13.85 9.51 -0.14
CA ARG A 6 13.77 8.14 -0.64
C ARG A 6 13.24 7.21 0.45
N ALA A 7 12.36 6.29 0.08
CA ALA A 7 11.83 5.26 0.98
C ALA A 7 12.21 3.87 0.45
N ALA A 8 12.55 2.96 1.36
CA ALA A 8 12.74 1.55 1.01
C ALA A 8 11.38 0.86 0.84
N PRO A 9 11.26 -0.15 -0.04
CA PRO A 9 10.06 -0.97 -0.12
C PRO A 9 9.69 -1.59 1.24
N ARG A 10 8.39 -1.70 1.53
CA ARG A 10 7.92 -2.37 2.75
C ARG A 10 8.09 -3.88 2.64
N SER A 11 8.41 -4.51 3.77
CA SER A 11 8.45 -5.98 3.85
C SER A 11 7.04 -6.56 3.78
N LEU A 12 6.73 -7.33 2.73
CA LEU A 12 5.45 -8.03 2.61
C LEU A 12 5.22 -9.02 3.75
N GLU A 13 6.27 -9.62 4.30
CA GLU A 13 6.16 -10.50 5.46
C GLU A 13 5.78 -9.71 6.73
N ALA A 14 6.35 -8.53 6.92
CA ALA A 14 5.96 -7.67 8.05
C ALA A 14 4.50 -7.21 7.91
N LEU A 15 4.07 -6.84 6.71
CA LEU A 15 2.68 -6.47 6.41
C LEU A 15 1.72 -7.65 6.63
N ARG A 16 2.09 -8.86 6.18
CA ARG A 16 1.34 -10.09 6.43
C ARG A 16 1.18 -10.36 7.93
N GLY A 17 2.26 -10.22 8.70
CA GLY A 17 2.23 -10.37 10.15
C GLY A 17 1.27 -9.39 10.83
N ALA A 18 1.33 -8.12 10.45
CA ALA A 18 0.42 -7.08 10.96
C ALA A 18 -1.05 -7.36 10.57
N ALA A 19 -1.30 -7.74 9.32
CA ALA A 19 -2.64 -8.10 8.85
C ALA A 19 -3.21 -9.32 9.61
N ARG A 20 -2.39 -10.33 9.90
CA ARG A 20 -2.79 -11.49 10.70
C ARG A 20 -3.21 -11.09 12.11
N ALA A 21 -2.40 -10.27 12.78
CA ALA A 21 -2.72 -9.78 14.13
C ALA A 21 -4.01 -8.94 14.16
N ALA A 22 -4.19 -8.07 13.16
CA ALA A 22 -5.42 -7.29 13.02
C ALA A 22 -6.65 -8.19 12.75
N ALA A 23 -6.51 -9.21 11.90
CA ALA A 23 -7.60 -10.15 11.62
C ALA A 23 -7.99 -10.97 12.85
N GLU A 24 -7.03 -11.39 13.69
CA GLU A 24 -7.32 -12.06 14.96
C GLU A 24 -8.10 -11.15 15.92
N HIS A 25 -7.74 -9.86 15.98
CA HIS A 25 -8.46 -8.88 16.79
C HIS A 25 -9.88 -8.65 16.29
N LEU A 26 -10.06 -8.48 14.98
CA LEU A 26 -11.38 -8.27 14.36
C LEU A 26 -12.26 -9.53 14.41
N ALA A 27 -11.66 -10.72 14.34
CA ALA A 27 -12.39 -11.98 14.50
C ALA A 27 -12.98 -12.11 15.91
N ALA A 28 -12.26 -11.66 16.94
CA ALA A 28 -12.78 -11.62 18.31
C ALA A 28 -13.98 -10.64 18.46
N ALA A 29 -14.10 -9.67 17.55
CA ALA A 29 -15.22 -8.74 17.46
C ALA A 29 -16.32 -9.15 16.45
N ASP A 30 -16.21 -10.33 15.82
CA ASP A 30 -17.10 -10.80 14.74
C ASP A 30 -17.16 -9.85 13.51
N GLU A 31 -16.09 -9.06 13.30
CA GLU A 31 -16.02 -8.08 12.21
C GLU A 31 -15.28 -8.62 10.96
N PHE A 32 -14.50 -9.69 11.12
CA PHE A 32 -13.68 -10.24 10.04
C PHE A 32 -13.42 -11.75 10.19
N ASP A 33 -13.58 -12.50 9.09
CA ASP A 33 -13.20 -13.92 9.03
C ASP A 33 -11.69 -14.08 8.70
N PRO A 34 -10.86 -14.54 9.64
CA PRO A 34 -9.41 -14.68 9.45
C PRO A 34 -9.04 -15.72 8.39
N VAL A 35 -9.96 -16.65 8.04
CA VAL A 35 -9.74 -17.62 6.96
C VAL A 35 -9.51 -16.92 5.62
N ARG A 36 -10.05 -15.72 5.44
CA ARG A 36 -9.84 -14.89 4.24
C ARG A 36 -8.40 -14.41 4.06
N LEU A 37 -7.52 -14.60 5.04
CA LEU A 37 -6.07 -14.36 4.88
C LEU A 37 -5.28 -15.65 4.61
N GLY A 38 -5.93 -16.82 4.56
CA GLY A 38 -5.27 -18.12 4.41
C GLY A 38 -4.44 -18.25 3.13
N GLN A 39 -4.77 -17.51 2.07
CA GLN A 39 -3.98 -17.48 0.83
C GLN A 39 -2.67 -16.69 0.96
N LEU A 40 -2.56 -15.78 1.93
CA LEU A 40 -1.34 -14.99 2.19
C LEU A 40 -0.42 -15.74 3.16
N THR A 41 0.09 -16.88 2.71
CA THR A 41 1.05 -17.67 3.49
C THR A 41 2.40 -16.93 3.60
N GLN A 42 3.19 -17.24 4.64
CA GLN A 42 4.54 -16.68 4.78
C GLN A 42 5.44 -16.96 3.55
N PRO A 43 5.52 -18.21 3.02
CA PRO A 43 6.30 -18.46 1.80
C PRO A 43 5.82 -17.63 0.60
N ALA A 44 4.50 -17.47 0.44
CA ALA A 44 3.94 -16.65 -0.65
C ALA A 44 4.32 -15.17 -0.49
N ALA A 45 4.24 -14.62 0.73
CA ALA A 45 4.64 -13.24 1.00
C ALA A 45 6.12 -13.00 0.73
N VAL A 46 7.00 -13.95 1.11
CA VAL A 46 8.42 -13.87 0.80
C VAL A 46 8.65 -13.92 -0.72
N GLN A 47 8.00 -14.85 -1.44
CA GLN A 47 8.18 -15.00 -2.89
C GLN A 47 7.72 -13.77 -3.68
N LEU A 48 6.60 -13.16 -3.28
CA LEU A 48 6.09 -11.95 -3.90
C LEU A 48 7.02 -10.74 -3.69
N GLY A 49 7.77 -10.71 -2.59
CA GLY A 49 8.71 -9.63 -2.26
C GLY A 49 10.02 -9.66 -3.05
N ILE A 50 10.25 -10.66 -3.90
CA ILE A 50 11.56 -10.88 -4.55
C ILE A 50 11.84 -9.91 -5.72
N GLN A 51 10.89 -9.09 -6.17
CA GLN A 51 11.08 -8.23 -7.35
C GLN A 51 10.75 -6.75 -7.09
N PRO A 52 11.62 -5.98 -6.42
CA PRO A 52 11.46 -4.53 -6.38
C PRO A 52 11.72 -3.96 -7.78
N GLY A 53 10.67 -3.39 -8.39
CA GLY A 53 10.79 -2.59 -9.60
C GLY A 53 11.63 -1.32 -9.38
N PRO A 54 11.82 -0.49 -10.42
CA PRO A 54 12.53 0.77 -10.26
C PRO A 54 11.80 1.67 -9.24
N ALA A 55 12.56 2.38 -8.40
CA ALA A 55 11.98 3.38 -7.51
C ALA A 55 11.45 4.57 -8.32
N VAL A 56 10.20 4.95 -8.09
CA VAL A 56 9.50 6.04 -8.79
C VAL A 56 9.04 7.11 -7.80
N LEU A 57 8.72 8.29 -8.29
CA LEU A 57 8.03 9.30 -7.48
C LEU A 57 6.62 8.81 -7.16
N THR A 58 6.31 8.65 -5.88
CA THR A 58 4.99 8.29 -5.37
C THR A 58 4.41 9.41 -4.50
N HIS A 59 3.09 9.54 -4.50
CA HIS A 59 2.30 10.37 -3.62
C HIS A 59 2.36 9.86 -2.17
N HIS A 60 2.44 8.54 -1.98
CA HIS A 60 2.63 7.86 -0.69
C HIS A 60 1.50 8.16 0.32
N SER A 61 0.30 8.39 -0.21
CA SER A 61 -0.98 8.54 0.50
C SER A 61 -2.13 8.72 -0.49
N LEU A 62 -2.02 8.11 -1.68
CA LEU A 62 -3.00 8.32 -2.74
C LEU A 62 -4.35 7.74 -2.32
N THR A 63 -5.39 8.58 -2.29
CA THR A 63 -6.76 8.17 -1.99
C THR A 63 -7.72 9.00 -2.84
N GLY A 64 -9.01 8.63 -2.88
CA GLY A 64 -10.04 9.41 -3.56
C GLY A 64 -10.11 10.88 -3.11
N ASN A 65 -9.79 11.16 -1.83
CA ASN A 65 -9.77 12.52 -1.29
C ASN A 65 -8.65 13.39 -1.88
N HIS A 66 -7.65 12.78 -2.50
CA HIS A 66 -6.53 13.46 -3.16
C HIS A 66 -6.72 13.55 -4.69
N LEU A 67 -7.81 13.01 -5.23
CA LEU A 67 -8.11 13.07 -6.66
C LEU A 67 -9.13 14.17 -6.97
N VAL A 68 -8.81 15.00 -7.96
CA VAL A 68 -9.80 15.88 -8.59
C VAL A 68 -10.39 15.13 -9.77
N VAL A 69 -11.69 14.84 -9.74
CA VAL A 69 -12.37 14.04 -10.77
C VAL A 69 -13.46 14.89 -11.43
N SER A 70 -13.51 14.91 -12.77
CA SER A 70 -14.59 15.57 -13.50
C SER A 70 -15.88 14.74 -13.48
N GLN A 71 -17.01 15.36 -13.84
CA GLN A 71 -18.33 14.71 -13.85
C GLN A 71 -18.39 13.43 -14.72
N ASP A 72 -17.54 13.33 -15.74
CA ASP A 72 -17.39 12.15 -16.61
C ASP A 72 -16.49 11.04 -16.01
N GLY A 73 -16.06 11.18 -14.76
CA GLY A 73 -15.24 10.19 -14.05
C GLY A 73 -13.74 10.26 -14.34
N ARG A 74 -13.27 11.22 -15.15
CA ARG A 74 -11.84 11.37 -15.45
C ARG A 74 -11.09 12.10 -14.35
N VAL A 75 -9.93 11.57 -13.94
CA VAL A 75 -8.99 12.28 -13.07
C VAL A 75 -8.42 13.50 -13.81
N ARG A 76 -8.45 14.66 -13.17
CA ARG A 76 -7.96 15.96 -13.66
C ARG A 76 -6.79 16.51 -12.86
N GLY A 77 -6.53 15.95 -11.69
CA GLY A 77 -5.39 16.33 -10.86
C GLY A 77 -5.22 15.43 -9.66
N VAL A 78 -4.02 15.45 -9.11
CA VAL A 78 -3.65 14.80 -7.85
C VAL A 78 -3.14 15.90 -6.92
N LEU A 79 -3.77 16.04 -5.75
CA LEU A 79 -3.45 17.02 -4.72
C LEU A 79 -2.78 16.32 -3.53
N GLY A 80 -2.11 17.06 -2.64
CA GLY A 80 -1.64 16.49 -1.37
C GLY A 80 -0.20 15.95 -1.36
N TRP A 81 0.66 16.38 -2.29
CA TRP A 81 2.04 15.90 -2.46
C TRP A 81 3.03 16.13 -1.29
N GLY A 82 2.57 16.58 -0.12
CA GLY A 82 3.45 16.84 1.03
C GLY A 82 4.15 15.60 1.59
N GLY A 83 3.61 14.40 1.32
CA GLY A 83 4.18 13.11 1.73
C GLY A 83 4.99 12.38 0.65
N ALA A 84 5.25 13.02 -0.49
CA ALA A 84 5.84 12.34 -1.64
C ALA A 84 7.23 11.73 -1.35
N VAL A 85 7.50 10.56 -1.90
CA VAL A 85 8.80 9.88 -1.81
C VAL A 85 9.23 9.33 -3.17
N VAL A 86 10.53 9.06 -3.32
CA VAL A 86 11.02 8.17 -4.39
C VAL A 86 11.14 6.76 -3.80
N GLY A 87 10.28 5.84 -4.22
CA GLY A 87 10.12 4.54 -3.59
C GLY A 87 9.35 3.53 -4.44
N ASP A 88 8.75 2.54 -3.77
CA ASP A 88 8.01 1.45 -4.40
C ASP A 88 6.69 1.96 -5.02
N PRO A 89 6.42 1.73 -6.32
CA PRO A 89 5.15 2.11 -6.95
C PRO A 89 3.91 1.47 -6.31
N ALA A 90 4.06 0.36 -5.57
CA ALA A 90 2.96 -0.28 -4.87
C ALA A 90 2.31 0.59 -3.78
N GLU A 91 2.96 1.68 -3.36
CA GLU A 91 2.42 2.59 -2.34
C GLU A 91 1.30 3.53 -2.86
N ASP A 92 1.02 3.56 -4.16
CA ASP A 92 -0.02 4.41 -4.79
C ASP A 92 -1.08 3.62 -5.59
N ILE A 93 -1.34 2.37 -5.21
CA ILE A 93 -2.36 1.51 -5.86
C ILE A 93 -3.68 1.54 -5.08
#